data_AF-A0A662PTN4-F1
#
_entry.id   AF-A0A662PTN4-F1
#
_cell.length_a   1.000
_cell.length_b   1.000
_cell.length_c   1.000
_cell.angle_alpha   90.00
_cell.angle_beta   90.00
_cell.angle_gamma   90.00
#
_symmetry.space_group_name_H-M   'P 1'
#
loop_
_entity.id
_entity.type
_entity.pdbx_description
1 polymer ?
#
loop_
_entity_poly.entity_id
_entity_poly.type
_entity_poly.pdbx_seq_one_letter_code
_entity_poly.pdbx_strand_id
1 'polypeptide(L)'
;MASKKVRKKEEECYEIVKEKLSEQFKEKGVNVYLEVTSRGTFSNELKNKIPRGKEVIFLFLRKVAPDITGFVEGTVLPGFIVVEVKRGKLELDDIYQLKKYADLFEARFAFLVSLEPIPVEIKRLQEVLYLLTKLKETYQAFVLTHFDKNTEEFVEWFEENPFTSPIYWK
;
A
#
# COMPACT_ATOMS: atom_id res chain seq x y z
N MET A 1 -16.77 9.65 18.14
CA MET A 1 -16.02 10.91 17.87
C MET A 1 -14.51 10.70 17.79
N ALA A 2 -13.90 9.87 18.64
CA ALA A 2 -12.47 9.56 18.60
C ALA A 2 -11.98 9.01 17.24
N SER A 3 -12.67 8.00 16.68
CA SER A 3 -12.35 7.41 15.36
C SER A 3 -12.31 8.44 14.22
N LYS A 4 -13.26 9.40 14.17
CA LYS A 4 -13.24 10.49 13.16
C LYS A 4 -12.03 11.42 13.31
N LYS A 5 -11.61 11.73 14.53
CA LYS A 5 -10.45 12.60 14.81
C LYS A 5 -9.12 11.89 14.53
N VAL A 6 -9.06 10.57 14.76
CA VAL A 6 -7.91 9.75 14.38
C VAL A 6 -7.74 9.74 12.87
N ARG A 7 -8.82 9.40 12.14
CA ARG A 7 -8.86 9.38 10.67
C ARG A 7 -8.48 10.72 10.03
N LYS A 8 -8.96 11.85 10.56
CA LYS A 8 -8.61 13.17 10.03
C LYS A 8 -7.10 13.45 10.04
N LYS A 9 -6.39 12.98 11.07
CA LYS A 9 -4.93 13.16 11.14
C LYS A 9 -4.13 12.17 10.28
N GLU A 10 -4.76 11.07 9.91
CA GLU A 10 -4.17 10.10 8.99
C GLU A 10 -4.31 10.61 7.54
N GLU A 11 -5.49 11.16 7.21
CA GLU A 11 -5.78 11.83 5.93
C GLU A 11 -4.79 12.98 5.61
N GLU A 12 -4.26 13.64 6.64
CA GLU A 12 -3.24 14.70 6.50
C GLU A 12 -1.92 14.17 5.90
N CYS A 13 -1.64 12.87 6.02
CA CYS A 13 -0.39 12.27 5.53
C CYS A 13 -0.52 11.59 4.16
N TYR A 14 -1.75 11.36 3.65
CA TYR A 14 -1.93 10.56 2.43
C TYR A 14 -1.24 11.18 1.21
N GLU A 15 -1.35 12.49 1.04
CA GLU A 15 -0.71 13.18 -0.10
C GLU A 15 0.82 13.10 -0.02
N ILE A 16 1.39 13.31 1.16
CA ILE A 16 2.85 13.26 1.37
C ILE A 16 3.38 11.83 1.13
N VAL A 17 2.71 10.82 1.70
CA VAL A 17 3.08 9.41 1.48
C VAL A 17 2.97 9.03 0.00
N LYS A 18 1.92 9.50 -0.68
CA LYS A 18 1.72 9.29 -2.13
C LYS A 18 2.86 9.90 -2.95
N GLU A 19 3.25 11.13 -2.64
CA GLU A 19 4.36 11.83 -3.32
C GLU A 19 5.69 11.11 -3.08
N LYS A 20 6.02 10.79 -1.83
CA LYS A 20 7.25 10.07 -1.47
C LYS A 20 7.33 8.68 -2.09
N LEU A 21 6.23 7.93 -2.16
CA LEU A 21 6.21 6.66 -2.91
C LEU A 21 6.44 6.90 -4.40
N SER A 22 5.80 7.91 -4.98
CA SER A 22 5.98 8.24 -6.41
C SER A 22 7.44 8.57 -6.73
N GLU A 23 8.14 9.28 -5.84
CA GLU A 23 9.58 9.55 -5.95
C GLU A 23 10.41 8.26 -5.94
N GLN A 24 10.14 7.34 -4.99
CA GLN A 24 10.82 6.04 -4.91
C GLN A 24 10.64 5.20 -6.19
N PHE A 25 9.44 5.20 -6.78
CA PHE A 25 9.20 4.53 -8.07
C PHE A 25 9.94 5.22 -9.22
N LYS A 26 9.95 6.56 -9.24
CA LYS A 26 10.64 7.33 -10.27
C LYS A 26 12.15 7.10 -10.26
N GLU A 27 12.77 6.96 -9.08
CA GLU A 27 14.18 6.60 -8.94
C GLU A 27 14.51 5.22 -9.53
N LYS A 28 13.52 4.33 -9.68
CA LYS A 28 13.67 3.06 -10.41
C LYS A 28 13.48 3.18 -11.91
N GLY A 29 13.29 4.39 -12.43
CA GLY A 29 13.00 4.62 -13.84
C GLY A 29 11.60 4.14 -14.22
N VAL A 30 10.69 3.99 -13.24
CA VAL A 30 9.34 3.48 -13.43
C VAL A 30 8.32 4.59 -13.25
N ASN A 31 7.43 4.72 -14.23
CA ASN A 31 6.30 5.63 -14.12
C ASN A 31 5.14 4.94 -13.40
N VAL A 32 4.61 5.61 -12.38
CA VAL A 32 3.42 5.17 -11.65
C VAL A 32 2.36 6.25 -11.66
N TYR A 33 1.11 5.81 -11.58
CA TYR A 33 -0.03 6.67 -11.27
C TYR A 33 -0.54 6.29 -9.88
N LEU A 34 -0.54 7.23 -8.94
CA LEU A 34 -1.10 7.06 -7.60
C LEU A 34 -2.11 8.18 -7.33
N GLU A 35 -3.22 7.84 -6.67
CA GLU A 35 -4.22 8.80 -6.19
C GLU A 35 -4.77 8.42 -4.81
N VAL A 36 -5.21 9.41 -4.04
CA VAL A 36 -5.86 9.19 -2.74
C VAL A 36 -7.29 8.66 -2.97
N THR A 37 -7.55 7.45 -2.48
CA THR A 37 -8.82 6.73 -2.68
C THR A 37 -9.59 6.46 -1.40
N SER A 38 -9.13 6.96 -0.25
CA SER A 38 -9.70 6.73 1.10
C SER A 38 -11.20 7.02 1.25
N ARG A 39 -11.80 7.77 0.30
CA ARG A 39 -13.22 8.12 0.26
C ARG A 39 -14.06 7.23 -0.66
N GLY A 40 -13.49 6.15 -1.21
CA GLY A 40 -14.20 5.22 -2.11
C GLY A 40 -14.48 5.79 -3.49
N THR A 41 -13.81 6.88 -3.85
CA THR A 41 -13.89 7.51 -5.17
C THR A 41 -12.62 7.16 -5.96
N PHE A 42 -12.82 6.59 -7.14
CA PHE A 42 -11.74 6.22 -8.06
C PHE A 42 -11.90 7.01 -9.36
N SER A 43 -10.79 7.55 -9.87
CA SER A 43 -10.76 8.28 -11.14
C SER A 43 -11.04 7.38 -12.35
N ASN A 44 -11.19 8.00 -13.51
CA ASN A 44 -11.36 7.24 -14.76
C ASN A 44 -10.06 6.54 -15.14
N GLU A 45 -8.93 7.13 -14.79
CA GLU A 45 -7.58 6.57 -14.97
C GLU A 45 -7.47 5.21 -14.26
N LEU A 46 -7.84 5.12 -12.97
CA LEU A 46 -7.87 3.85 -12.25
C LEU A 46 -8.90 2.86 -12.81
N LYS A 47 -10.12 3.33 -13.08
CA LYS A 47 -11.20 2.47 -13.60
C LYS A 47 -10.83 1.82 -14.93
N ASN A 48 -10.16 2.57 -15.81
CA ASN A 48 -9.76 2.09 -17.14
C ASN A 48 -8.66 1.01 -17.09
N LYS A 49 -7.95 0.88 -15.97
CA LYS A 49 -6.92 -0.16 -15.79
C LYS A 49 -7.47 -1.49 -15.27
N ILE A 50 -8.70 -1.52 -14.78
CA ILE A 50 -9.27 -2.76 -14.26
C ILE A 50 -9.65 -3.68 -15.42
N PRO A 51 -9.21 -4.95 -15.39
CA PRO A 51 -9.61 -5.91 -16.39
C PRO A 51 -11.13 -6.08 -16.45
N ARG A 52 -11.66 -6.31 -17.66
CA ARG A 52 -13.07 -6.62 -17.86
C ARG A 52 -13.50 -7.81 -16.98
N GLY A 53 -14.63 -7.68 -16.29
CA GLY A 53 -15.15 -8.68 -15.35
C GLY A 53 -14.68 -8.50 -13.90
N LYS A 54 -13.71 -7.64 -13.63
CA LYS A 54 -13.25 -7.31 -12.27
C LYS A 54 -13.83 -6.00 -11.74
N GLU A 55 -14.66 -5.29 -12.49
CA GLU A 55 -15.28 -4.02 -12.06
C GLU A 55 -16.16 -4.20 -10.83
N VAL A 56 -16.65 -5.43 -10.59
CA VAL A 56 -17.40 -5.82 -9.39
C VAL A 56 -16.65 -5.50 -8.09
N ILE A 57 -15.31 -5.48 -8.10
CA ILE A 57 -14.51 -5.15 -6.90
C ILE A 57 -14.87 -3.76 -6.37
N PHE A 58 -15.18 -2.79 -7.24
CA PHE A 58 -15.54 -1.44 -6.82
C PHE A 58 -16.85 -1.37 -6.04
N LEU A 59 -17.77 -2.32 -6.23
CA LEU A 59 -18.98 -2.39 -5.43
C LEU A 59 -18.66 -2.63 -3.95
N PHE A 60 -17.62 -3.41 -3.67
CA PHE A 60 -17.14 -3.68 -2.31
C PHE A 60 -16.31 -2.51 -1.76
N LEU A 61 -15.53 -1.84 -2.62
CA LEU A 61 -14.63 -0.76 -2.21
C LEU A 61 -15.32 0.58 -1.99
N ARG A 62 -16.54 0.79 -2.51
CA ARG A 62 -17.35 2.00 -2.24
C ARG A 62 -17.60 2.26 -0.76
N LYS A 63 -17.60 1.21 0.07
CA LYS A 63 -17.83 1.31 1.52
C LYS A 63 -16.54 1.43 2.31
N VAL A 64 -15.52 0.70 1.89
CA VAL A 64 -14.19 0.67 2.52
C VAL A 64 -13.16 0.50 1.41
N ALA A 65 -12.50 1.59 1.05
CA ALA A 65 -11.48 1.64 0.01
C ALA A 65 -10.08 1.71 0.61
N PRO A 66 -9.04 1.38 -0.18
CA PRO A 66 -7.67 1.68 0.20
C PRO A 66 -7.47 3.18 0.39
N ASP A 67 -6.52 3.57 1.24
CA ASP A 67 -6.20 4.99 1.42
C ASP A 67 -5.63 5.62 0.16
N ILE A 68 -4.71 4.92 -0.50
CA ILE A 68 -4.11 5.31 -1.78
C ILE A 68 -4.13 4.09 -2.70
N THR A 69 -4.53 4.29 -3.94
CA THR A 69 -4.53 3.26 -4.98
C THR A 69 -3.87 3.79 -6.23
N GLY A 70 -3.24 2.91 -6.98
CA GLY A 70 -2.54 3.27 -8.19
C GLY A 70 -2.19 2.07 -9.06
N PHE A 71 -1.36 2.31 -10.05
CA PHE A 71 -0.78 1.26 -10.88
C PHE A 71 0.61 1.64 -11.37
N VAL A 72 1.40 0.61 -11.63
CA VAL A 72 2.64 0.68 -12.39
C VAL A 72 2.39 0.20 -13.81
N GLU A 73 2.86 0.97 -14.79
CA GLU A 73 2.79 0.62 -16.21
C GLU A 73 4.11 0.90 -16.93
N GLY A 74 4.24 0.44 -18.18
CA GLY A 74 5.48 0.62 -18.96
C GLY A 74 6.68 -0.17 -18.43
N THR A 75 6.43 -1.20 -17.60
CA THR A 75 7.44 -2.15 -17.12
C THR A 75 7.10 -3.55 -17.59
N VAL A 76 8.03 -4.50 -17.46
CA VAL A 76 7.83 -5.92 -17.82
C VAL A 76 6.65 -6.54 -17.06
N LEU A 77 6.38 -6.07 -15.84
CA LEU A 77 5.35 -6.63 -14.95
C LEU A 77 4.34 -5.54 -14.51
N PRO A 78 3.45 -5.02 -15.37
CA PRO A 78 2.47 -4.02 -14.93
C PRO A 78 1.55 -4.56 -13.82
N GLY A 79 1.01 -3.67 -12.98
CA GLY A 79 0.11 -4.12 -11.91
C GLY A 79 -0.36 -3.01 -10.98
N PHE A 80 -1.33 -3.33 -10.13
CA PHE A 80 -1.88 -2.37 -9.17
C PHE A 80 -0.94 -2.13 -7.98
N ILE A 81 -1.07 -0.95 -7.42
CA ILE A 81 -0.44 -0.53 -6.16
C ILE A 81 -1.56 -0.22 -5.18
N VAL A 82 -1.47 -0.76 -3.97
CA VAL A 82 -2.40 -0.45 -2.87
C VAL A 82 -1.60 -0.03 -1.64
N VAL A 83 -2.06 1.03 -0.97
CA VAL A 83 -1.42 1.56 0.24
C VAL A 83 -2.48 1.76 1.31
N GLU A 84 -2.13 1.36 2.53
CA GLU A 84 -2.85 1.66 3.76
C GLU A 84 -1.92 2.42 4.69
N VAL A 85 -2.37 3.55 5.22
CA VAL A 85 -1.60 4.34 6.18
C VAL A 85 -2.25 4.22 7.54
N LYS A 86 -1.46 4.00 8.59
CA LYS A 86 -1.95 3.75 9.94
C LYS A 86 -1.30 4.68 10.93
N ARG A 87 -2.12 5.48 11.60
CA ARG A 87 -1.61 6.45 12.56
C ARG A 87 -1.20 5.86 13.92
N GLY A 88 -1.93 4.87 14.41
CA GLY A 88 -1.67 4.26 15.72
C GLY A 88 -0.70 3.08 15.64
N LYS A 89 -0.40 2.49 16.81
CA LYS A 89 0.28 1.20 16.90
C LYS A 89 -0.41 0.20 15.96
N LEU A 90 0.34 -0.36 15.03
CA LEU A 90 -0.17 -1.36 14.08
C LEU A 90 -0.78 -2.56 14.79
N GLU A 91 -1.93 -2.99 14.30
CA GLU A 91 -2.64 -4.17 14.75
C GLU A 91 -2.67 -5.24 13.66
N LEU A 92 -2.98 -6.48 14.05
CA LEU A 92 -3.08 -7.60 13.12
C LEU A 92 -4.16 -7.36 12.03
N ASP A 93 -5.26 -6.70 12.40
CA ASP A 93 -6.34 -6.36 11.49
C ASP A 93 -5.90 -5.42 10.36
N ASP A 94 -4.88 -4.57 10.60
CA ASP A 94 -4.33 -3.68 9.57
C ASP A 94 -3.63 -4.48 8.46
N ILE A 95 -2.92 -5.57 8.83
CA ILE A 95 -2.28 -6.49 7.88
C ILE A 95 -3.35 -7.19 7.05
N TYR A 96 -4.41 -7.70 7.68
CA TYR A 96 -5.50 -8.36 6.95
C TYR A 96 -6.31 -7.39 6.09
N GLN A 97 -6.47 -6.13 6.51
CA GLN A 97 -7.06 -5.09 5.68
C GLN A 97 -6.24 -4.88 4.40
N LEU A 98 -4.92 -4.73 4.50
CA LEU A 98 -4.08 -4.60 3.32
C LEU A 98 -4.12 -5.87 2.46
N LYS A 99 -4.13 -7.07 3.07
CA LYS A 99 -4.23 -8.35 2.35
C LYS A 99 -5.51 -8.45 1.53
N LYS A 100 -6.63 -8.07 2.11
CA LYS A 100 -7.92 -7.98 1.39
C LYS A 100 -7.80 -7.10 0.15
N TYR A 101 -7.21 -5.90 0.26
CA TYR A 101 -7.09 -5.01 -0.91
C TYR A 101 -6.08 -5.52 -1.93
N ALA A 102 -4.94 -6.04 -1.45
CA ALA A 102 -3.96 -6.68 -2.30
C ALA A 102 -4.54 -7.83 -3.12
N ASP A 103 -5.41 -8.65 -2.52
CA ASP A 103 -6.08 -9.76 -3.21
C ASP A 103 -7.14 -9.27 -4.20
N LEU A 104 -7.97 -8.29 -3.81
CA LEU A 104 -9.00 -7.73 -4.68
C LEU A 104 -8.43 -7.07 -5.94
N PHE A 105 -7.30 -6.38 -5.80
CA PHE A 105 -6.63 -5.70 -6.91
C PHE A 105 -5.58 -6.57 -7.63
N GLU A 106 -5.29 -7.78 -7.12
CA GLU A 106 -4.09 -8.54 -7.51
C GLU A 106 -2.84 -7.64 -7.55
N ALA A 107 -2.67 -6.85 -6.49
CA ALA A 107 -1.70 -5.77 -6.46
C ALA A 107 -0.28 -6.32 -6.62
N ARG A 108 0.52 -5.69 -7.47
CA ARG A 108 1.95 -5.94 -7.57
C ARG A 108 2.68 -5.41 -6.35
N PHE A 109 2.33 -4.21 -5.89
CA PHE A 109 2.88 -3.64 -4.67
C PHE A 109 1.77 -3.35 -3.68
N ALA A 110 1.92 -3.84 -2.44
CA ALA A 110 1.04 -3.54 -1.33
C ALA A 110 1.86 -2.98 -0.18
N PHE A 111 1.53 -1.77 0.28
CA PHE A 111 2.27 -1.06 1.32
C PHE A 111 1.39 -0.81 2.53
N LEU A 112 1.83 -1.28 3.70
CA LEU A 112 1.27 -0.91 4.99
C LEU A 112 2.23 0.09 5.63
N VAL A 113 1.81 1.36 5.66
CA VAL A 113 2.60 2.50 6.13
C VAL A 113 2.19 2.83 7.55
N SER A 114 3.07 2.64 8.51
CA SER A 114 2.87 3.05 9.90
C SER A 114 3.41 4.46 10.13
N LEU A 115 2.69 5.31 10.86
CA LEU A 115 3.17 6.60 11.35
C LEU A 115 3.83 6.51 12.74
N GLU A 116 3.87 5.31 13.31
CA GLU A 116 4.61 4.95 14.53
C GLU A 116 5.61 3.83 14.22
N PRO A 117 6.65 3.63 15.04
CA PRO A 117 7.59 2.53 14.85
C PRO A 117 6.89 1.17 14.74
N ILE A 118 7.36 0.32 13.84
CA ILE A 118 6.76 -1.01 13.62
C ILE A 118 6.87 -1.84 14.91
N PRO A 119 5.76 -2.34 15.48
CA PRO A 119 5.78 -3.10 16.73
C PRO A 119 6.62 -4.37 16.63
N VAL A 120 7.41 -4.66 17.67
CA VAL A 120 8.23 -5.88 17.74
C VAL A 120 7.37 -7.15 17.69
N GLU A 121 6.15 -7.08 18.23
CA GLU A 121 5.20 -8.18 18.23
C GLU A 121 4.74 -8.53 16.81
N ILE A 122 4.54 -7.53 15.95
CA ILE A 122 4.21 -7.74 14.54
C ILE A 122 5.38 -8.36 13.78
N LYS A 123 6.61 -7.88 14.02
CA LYS A 123 7.83 -8.44 13.40
C LYS A 123 8.02 -9.91 13.77
N ARG A 124 7.90 -10.25 15.06
CA ARG A 124 7.98 -11.64 15.54
C ARG A 124 6.85 -12.52 15.01
N LEU A 125 5.64 -11.97 14.89
CA LEU A 125 4.51 -12.72 14.35
C LEU A 125 4.73 -13.07 12.87
N GLN A 126 5.33 -12.16 12.10
CA GLN A 126 5.72 -12.41 10.72
C GLN A 126 6.69 -13.59 10.59
N GLU A 127 7.71 -13.69 11.45
CA GLU A 127 8.69 -14.79 11.42
C GLU A 127 8.04 -16.18 11.60
N VAL A 128 6.90 -16.25 12.30
CA VAL A 128 6.22 -17.51 12.61
C VAL A 128 5.13 -17.84 11.58
N LEU A 129 4.36 -16.83 11.15
CA LEU A 129 3.14 -17.03 10.34
C LEU A 129 3.28 -16.60 8.87
N TYR A 130 4.37 -15.92 8.50
CA TYR A 130 4.62 -15.43 7.15
C TYR A 130 3.45 -14.59 6.59
N LEU A 131 2.79 -13.78 7.42
CA LEU A 131 1.61 -12.98 7.08
C LEU A 131 1.79 -12.06 5.86
N LEU A 132 2.99 -11.50 5.71
CA LEU A 132 3.41 -10.61 4.63
C LEU A 132 3.87 -11.37 3.36
N THR A 133 3.79 -12.70 3.33
CA THR A 133 4.01 -13.42 2.08
C THR A 133 2.77 -13.37 1.20
N LYS A 134 2.92 -12.87 -0.02
CA LYS A 134 1.91 -13.07 -1.08
C LYS A 134 2.16 -14.44 -1.71
N LEU A 135 1.24 -15.36 -1.48
CA LEU A 135 1.34 -16.76 -1.92
C LEU A 135 1.15 -16.95 -3.44
N LYS A 136 0.89 -15.89 -4.21
CA LYS A 136 0.50 -16.02 -5.63
C LYS A 136 1.65 -15.89 -6.63
N GLU A 137 2.57 -14.93 -6.47
CA GLU A 137 3.65 -14.70 -7.45
C GLU A 137 4.93 -14.15 -6.82
N THR A 138 6.08 -14.56 -7.36
CA THR A 138 7.44 -14.20 -6.90
C THR A 138 7.76 -12.70 -7.00
N TYR A 139 7.01 -11.94 -7.80
CA TYR A 139 7.31 -10.54 -8.11
C TYR A 139 6.38 -9.54 -7.40
N GLN A 140 5.49 -10.03 -6.53
CA GLN A 140 4.61 -9.18 -5.75
C GLN A 140 5.27 -8.80 -4.43
N ALA A 141 5.26 -7.50 -4.13
CA ALA A 141 5.70 -6.97 -2.86
C ALA A 141 4.50 -6.79 -1.92
N PHE A 142 4.65 -7.25 -0.68
CA PHE A 142 3.76 -6.90 0.42
C PHE A 142 4.65 -6.46 1.57
N VAL A 143 4.60 -5.16 1.87
CA VAL A 143 5.67 -4.50 2.60
C VAL A 143 5.10 -3.68 3.74
N LEU A 144 5.77 -3.78 4.88
CA LEU A 144 5.52 -2.95 6.04
C LEU A 144 6.60 -1.87 6.12
N THR A 145 6.21 -0.62 6.31
CA THR A 145 7.15 0.50 6.37
C THR A 145 6.76 1.49 7.45
N HIS A 146 7.75 2.11 8.10
CA HIS A 146 7.55 3.21 9.03
C HIS A 146 7.86 4.53 8.33
N PHE A 147 6.88 5.42 8.31
CA PHE A 147 7.00 6.78 7.81
C PHE A 147 7.02 7.77 8.96
N ASP A 148 8.14 8.47 9.14
CA ASP A 148 8.26 9.50 10.17
C ASP A 148 7.65 10.80 9.64
N LYS A 149 6.50 11.17 10.20
CA LYS A 149 5.77 12.39 9.82
C LYS A 149 6.54 13.70 10.03
N ASN A 150 7.56 13.72 10.90
CA ASN A 150 8.26 14.96 11.23
C ASN A 150 9.37 15.24 10.22
N THR A 151 9.99 14.18 9.70
CA THR A 151 11.01 14.25 8.64
C THR A 151 10.41 14.05 7.25
N GLU A 152 9.18 13.53 7.18
CA GLU A 152 8.48 13.14 5.94
C GLU A 152 9.24 12.07 5.14
N GLU A 153 9.89 11.14 5.85
CA GLU A 153 10.72 10.08 5.25
C GLU A 153 10.31 8.67 5.68
N PHE A 154 10.53 7.70 4.79
CA PHE A 154 10.45 6.28 5.13
C PHE A 154 11.71 5.86 5.87
N VAL A 155 11.60 5.68 7.19
CA VAL A 155 12.75 5.44 8.08
C VAL A 155 13.00 3.96 8.36
N GLU A 156 12.04 3.07 8.06
CA GLU A 156 12.20 1.63 8.20
C GLU A 156 11.39 0.89 7.13
N TRP A 157 11.98 -0.13 6.49
CA TRP A 157 11.31 -1.08 5.62
C TRP A 157 11.45 -2.48 6.20
N PHE A 158 10.36 -3.23 6.30
CA PHE A 158 10.32 -4.56 6.91
C PHE A 158 9.58 -5.57 6.00
N GLU A 159 10.10 -6.78 5.79
CA GLU A 159 11.47 -7.27 6.11
C GLU A 159 12.52 -6.82 5.09
N GLU A 160 12.06 -6.41 3.91
CA GLU A 160 12.89 -6.02 2.77
C GLU A 160 12.35 -4.72 2.18
N ASN A 161 13.25 -3.84 1.76
CA ASN A 161 12.87 -2.67 0.99
C ASN A 161 12.69 -3.07 -0.50
N PRO A 162 11.47 -2.99 -1.05
CA PRO A 162 11.22 -3.38 -2.44
C PRO A 162 11.99 -2.49 -3.42
N PHE A 163 12.33 -1.25 -3.04
CA PHE A 163 13.12 -0.33 -3.85
C PHE A 163 14.63 -0.61 -3.76
N THR A 164 15.12 -1.53 -2.95
CA THR A 164 16.55 -1.94 -3.02
C THR A 164 16.72 -3.32 -3.62
N SER A 165 15.66 -4.13 -3.63
CA SER A 165 15.72 -5.50 -4.12
C SER A 165 15.43 -5.57 -5.62
N PRO A 166 16.35 -6.12 -6.44
CA PRO A 166 16.16 -6.18 -7.88
C PRO A 166 15.03 -7.14 -8.29
N ILE A 167 14.61 -8.07 -7.41
CA ILE A 167 13.59 -9.07 -7.74
C ILE A 167 12.26 -8.43 -8.16
N TYR A 168 11.89 -7.30 -7.55
CA TYR A 168 10.64 -6.60 -7.85
C TYR A 168 10.68 -5.75 -9.12
N TRP A 169 11.85 -5.59 -9.75
CA TRP A 169 12.05 -4.72 -10.92
C TRP A 169 12.54 -5.46 -12.16
N LYS A 170 12.54 -6.79 -12.11
CA LYS A 170 12.82 -7.65 -13.27
C LYS A 170 11.66 -7.66 -14.27
#